data_AF-A0A497T9U5-F1
#
_entry.id   AF-A0A497T9U5-F1
#
_cell.length_a   1.000
_cell.length_b   1.000
_cell.length_c   1.000
_cell.angle_alpha   90.00
_cell.angle_beta   90.00
_cell.angle_gamma   90.00
#
_symmetry.space_group_name_H-M   'P 1'
#
loop_
_entity.id
_entity.type
_entity.pdbx_description
1 polymer ?
#
loop_
_entity_poly.entity_id
_entity_poly.type
_entity_poly.pdbx_seq_one_letter_code
_entity_poly.pdbx_strand_id
1 'polypeptide(L)'
;MFSLEEIIEKICKHAGYTEEKVNKLIEEKEEELSGLVSKEGAAYIVARELGISLLKETKRQLKIKNLVEGLRSVELVGKVIDVSDIREFERNGQTGSVLNILLGDETGVVRLSLWNDEVSLVKELDIKPDDVVKITRGFVRLDNRGNLELRLGRGRIEKVDEVVNLPESSQIAQKFTAVKRKEIKDLKEGDYAEVRAALVQVFRKNPFYEICPTCGLRLAQDKEKWICKEHGEVKPDYQVVISGVIDDGTGNIRVVFFRNLAEKLAGKTIKEMRKEAEKKADSSVLFENFEALGKEYIITGRVKKNEITENLELIANDIKDINPREECENLIKELESLSE
;
A
#
# COMPACT_ATOMS: atom_id res chain seq x y z
N MET A 1 16.21 -11.77 -26.58
CA MET A 1 15.76 -12.93 -27.36
C MET A 1 15.58 -14.14 -26.46
N PHE A 2 14.79 -15.11 -26.91
CA PHE A 2 14.86 -16.48 -26.40
C PHE A 2 16.11 -17.17 -26.97
N SER A 3 16.71 -18.09 -26.25
CA SER A 3 17.73 -18.99 -26.81
C SER A 3 17.11 -19.96 -27.81
N LEU A 4 17.92 -20.58 -28.66
CA LEU A 4 17.46 -21.59 -29.61
C LEU A 4 16.72 -22.74 -28.90
N GLU A 5 17.27 -23.20 -27.77
CA GLU A 5 16.71 -24.25 -26.93
C GLU A 5 15.32 -23.87 -26.38
N GLU A 6 15.16 -22.64 -25.88
CA GLU A 6 13.88 -22.12 -25.37
C GLU A 6 12.81 -22.04 -26.47
N ILE A 7 13.21 -21.72 -27.71
CA ILE A 7 12.30 -21.68 -28.86
C ILE A 7 11.84 -23.08 -29.22
N ILE A 8 12.78 -24.03 -29.30
CA ILE A 8 12.49 -25.43 -29.61
C ILE A 8 11.54 -26.03 -28.58
N GLU A 9 11.79 -25.83 -27.28
CA GLU A 9 10.95 -26.34 -26.20
C GLU A 9 9.51 -25.81 -26.32
N LYS A 10 9.34 -24.52 -26.62
CA LYS A 10 8.03 -23.90 -26.83
C LYS A 10 7.30 -24.45 -28.04
N ILE A 11 8.01 -24.69 -29.15
CA ILE A 11 7.43 -25.31 -30.34
C ILE A 11 6.98 -26.74 -30.03
N CYS A 12 7.81 -27.53 -29.35
CA CYS A 12 7.48 -28.90 -28.94
C CYS A 12 6.21 -28.93 -28.07
N LYS A 13 6.13 -28.05 -27.06
CA LYS A 13 4.97 -27.95 -26.15
C LYS A 13 3.67 -27.54 -26.85
N HIS A 14 3.74 -26.57 -27.77
CA HIS A 14 2.53 -26.02 -28.40
C HIS A 14 2.02 -26.89 -29.57
N ALA A 15 2.93 -27.37 -30.42
CA ALA A 15 2.58 -28.15 -31.61
C ALA A 15 2.54 -29.66 -31.37
N GLY A 16 2.97 -30.15 -30.20
CA GLY A 16 3.06 -31.57 -29.89
C GLY A 16 4.11 -32.31 -30.72
N TYR A 17 5.16 -31.59 -31.16
CA TYR A 17 6.23 -32.15 -31.98
C TYR A 17 7.39 -32.65 -31.13
N THR A 18 8.10 -33.66 -31.64
CA THR A 18 9.38 -34.09 -31.08
C THR A 18 10.48 -33.09 -31.42
N GLU A 19 11.49 -33.02 -30.57
CA GLU A 19 12.64 -32.12 -30.76
C GLU A 19 13.35 -32.35 -32.11
N GLU A 20 13.48 -33.61 -32.54
CA GLU A 20 14.01 -33.97 -33.86
C GLU A 20 13.20 -33.34 -35.01
N LYS A 21 11.86 -33.38 -34.89
CA LYS A 21 10.97 -32.81 -35.91
C LYS A 21 11.07 -31.29 -35.96
N VAL A 22 11.20 -30.64 -34.81
CA VAL A 22 11.36 -29.19 -34.73
C VAL A 22 12.72 -28.76 -35.32
N ASN A 23 13.80 -29.45 -34.98
CA ASN A 23 15.12 -29.17 -35.55
C ASN A 23 15.13 -29.30 -37.07
N LYS A 24 14.47 -30.32 -37.61
CA LYS A 24 14.33 -30.49 -39.05
C LYS A 24 13.59 -29.32 -39.73
N LEU A 25 12.50 -28.84 -39.14
CA LEU A 25 11.76 -27.68 -39.65
C LEU A 25 12.60 -26.40 -39.64
N ILE A 26 13.47 -26.24 -38.62
CA ILE A 26 14.38 -25.10 -38.51
C ILE A 26 15.44 -25.17 -39.62
N GLU A 27 16.04 -26.33 -39.83
CA GLU A 27 17.05 -26.55 -40.88
C GLU A 27 16.47 -26.35 -42.28
N GLU A 28 15.29 -26.90 -42.56
CA GLU A 28 14.57 -26.68 -43.81
C GLU A 28 14.30 -25.18 -44.06
N LYS A 29 13.94 -24.42 -43.01
CA LYS A 29 13.70 -22.98 -43.10
C LYS A 29 14.98 -22.16 -43.28
N GLU A 30 16.08 -22.59 -42.67
CA GLU A 30 17.40 -21.98 -42.82
C GLU A 30 17.94 -22.15 -44.26
N GLU A 31 17.75 -23.34 -44.84
CA GLU A 31 18.08 -23.64 -46.23
C GLU A 31 17.17 -22.89 -47.22
N GLU A 32 15.86 -22.84 -46.97
CA GLU A 32 14.89 -22.09 -47.80
C GLU A 32 15.31 -20.62 -47.95
N LEU A 33 15.83 -20.05 -46.86
CA LEU A 33 16.27 -18.66 -46.82
C LEU A 33 17.73 -18.48 -47.25
N SER A 34 18.34 -19.50 -47.85
CA SER A 34 19.68 -19.47 -48.43
C SER A 34 20.76 -18.95 -47.47
N GLY A 35 20.63 -19.24 -46.17
CA GLY A 35 21.57 -18.78 -45.15
C GLY A 35 21.52 -17.26 -44.86
N LEU A 36 20.48 -16.56 -45.33
CA LEU A 36 20.27 -15.14 -44.99
C LEU A 36 19.84 -14.93 -43.53
N VAL A 37 19.45 -16.01 -42.85
CA VAL A 37 19.08 -16.02 -41.43
C VAL A 37 19.93 -17.04 -40.69
N SER A 38 20.22 -16.78 -39.42
CA SER A 38 20.83 -17.77 -38.54
C SER A 38 19.82 -18.86 -38.16
N LYS A 39 20.30 -19.98 -37.62
CA LYS A 39 19.47 -21.05 -37.04
C LYS A 39 18.45 -20.52 -36.02
N GLU A 40 18.81 -19.53 -35.21
CA GLU A 40 17.87 -18.84 -34.29
C GLU A 40 16.82 -18.03 -35.05
N GLY A 41 17.22 -17.34 -36.12
CA GLY A 41 16.30 -16.60 -36.99
C GLY A 41 15.29 -17.51 -37.68
N ALA A 42 15.76 -18.65 -38.21
CA ALA A 42 14.92 -19.69 -38.78
C ALA A 42 13.94 -20.26 -37.74
N ALA A 43 14.42 -20.55 -36.52
CA ALA A 43 13.56 -20.99 -35.42
C ALA A 43 12.46 -19.99 -35.06
N TYR A 44 12.78 -18.69 -35.10
CA TYR A 44 11.80 -17.63 -34.90
C TYR A 44 10.70 -17.60 -35.98
N ILE A 45 11.07 -17.86 -37.23
CA ILE A 45 10.15 -17.88 -38.37
C ILE A 45 9.24 -19.11 -38.27
N VAL A 46 9.80 -20.28 -38.01
CA VAL A 46 9.05 -21.54 -37.82
C VAL A 46 8.04 -21.40 -36.69
N ALA A 47 8.45 -20.84 -35.55
CA ALA A 47 7.52 -20.62 -34.44
C ALA A 47 6.35 -19.71 -34.84
N ARG A 48 6.61 -18.64 -35.62
CA ARG A 48 5.57 -17.72 -36.07
C ARG A 48 4.61 -18.36 -37.08
N GLU A 49 5.10 -19.20 -37.98
CA GLU A 49 4.28 -19.99 -38.91
C GLU A 49 3.35 -20.95 -38.17
N LEU A 50 3.82 -21.51 -37.05
CA LEU A 50 3.04 -22.37 -36.16
C LEU A 50 2.12 -21.59 -35.20
N GLY A 51 1.97 -20.27 -35.38
CA GLY A 51 1.10 -19.43 -34.55
C GLY A 51 1.66 -19.09 -33.16
N ILE A 52 2.93 -19.41 -32.90
CA ILE A 52 3.60 -19.16 -31.62
C ILE A 52 4.19 -17.75 -31.64
N SER A 53 3.62 -16.86 -30.83
CA SER A 53 4.18 -15.53 -30.63
C SER A 53 5.42 -15.59 -29.72
N LEU A 54 6.61 -15.51 -30.32
CA LEU A 54 7.89 -15.45 -29.60
C LEU A 54 8.33 -14.03 -29.25
N LEU A 55 7.40 -13.08 -29.21
CA LEU A 55 7.68 -11.81 -28.57
C LEU A 55 8.07 -12.14 -27.12
N LYS A 56 9.31 -11.84 -26.73
CA LYS A 56 9.56 -11.57 -25.32
C LYS A 56 8.54 -10.49 -25.01
N GLU A 57 7.51 -10.82 -24.25
CA GLU A 57 6.80 -9.81 -23.52
C GLU A 57 7.85 -9.20 -22.60
N THR A 58 8.60 -8.21 -23.09
CA THR A 58 9.02 -7.08 -22.27
C THR A 58 7.74 -6.32 -21.92
N LYS A 59 6.80 -6.99 -21.24
CA LYS A 59 5.84 -6.31 -20.40
C LYS A 59 6.72 -5.54 -19.44
N ARG A 60 6.64 -4.21 -19.52
CA ARG A 60 7.24 -3.29 -18.56
C ARG A 60 6.52 -3.53 -17.23
N GLN A 61 6.74 -4.69 -16.60
CA GLN A 61 6.25 -4.97 -15.26
C GLN A 61 7.00 -4.00 -14.35
N LEU A 62 6.28 -2.98 -13.94
CA LEU A 62 6.80 -1.96 -13.06
C LEU A 62 6.93 -2.59 -11.67
N LYS A 63 8.16 -2.58 -11.14
CA LYS A 63 8.43 -3.01 -9.78
C LYS A 63 7.83 -2.05 -8.77
N ILE A 64 7.39 -2.57 -7.63
CA ILE A 64 6.69 -1.80 -6.60
C ILE A 64 7.52 -0.60 -6.13
N LYS A 65 8.83 -0.76 -5.92
CA LYS A 65 9.71 0.35 -5.50
C LYS A 65 9.74 1.55 -6.46
N ASN A 66 9.35 1.35 -7.72
CA ASN A 66 9.37 2.39 -8.75
C ASN A 66 8.00 3.05 -8.93
N LEU A 67 7.00 2.70 -8.12
CA LEU A 67 5.72 3.38 -8.12
C LEU A 67 5.89 4.80 -7.58
N VAL A 68 5.35 5.77 -8.31
CA VAL A 68 5.26 7.17 -7.87
C VAL A 68 3.84 7.67 -8.13
N GLU A 69 3.41 8.69 -7.37
CA GLU A 69 2.09 9.29 -7.54
C GLU A 69 1.89 9.76 -8.99
N GLY A 70 0.68 9.57 -9.51
CA GLY A 70 0.28 10.07 -10.82
C GLY A 70 0.63 9.13 -11.98
N LEU A 71 1.38 8.06 -11.75
CA LEU A 71 1.56 7.01 -12.76
C LEU A 71 0.22 6.40 -13.17
N ARG A 72 0.07 6.20 -14.48
CA ARG A 72 -1.12 5.62 -15.11
C ARG A 72 -0.73 4.47 -16.00
N SER A 73 -1.70 3.65 -16.35
CA SER A 73 -1.51 2.47 -17.19
C SER A 73 -0.44 1.52 -16.63
N VAL A 74 -0.39 1.40 -15.30
CA VAL A 74 0.58 0.57 -14.60
C VAL A 74 0.29 -0.91 -14.88
N GLU A 75 1.33 -1.63 -15.31
CA GLU A 75 1.36 -3.08 -15.35
C GLU A 75 2.29 -3.59 -14.26
N LEU A 76 1.78 -4.42 -13.37
CA LEU A 76 2.50 -4.90 -12.20
C LEU A 76 2.09 -6.34 -11.91
N VAL A 77 3.06 -7.17 -11.52
CA VAL A 77 2.80 -8.51 -10.99
C VAL A 77 3.28 -8.53 -9.55
N GLY A 78 2.41 -8.99 -8.66
CA GLY A 78 2.70 -9.08 -7.24
C GLY A 78 2.04 -10.29 -6.62
N LYS A 79 2.66 -10.80 -5.57
CA LYS A 79 2.09 -11.83 -4.71
C LYS A 79 1.16 -11.16 -3.70
N VAL A 80 0.01 -11.78 -3.47
CA VAL A 80 -0.97 -11.36 -2.47
C VAL A 80 -0.42 -11.71 -1.10
N ILE A 81 -0.15 -10.68 -0.30
CA ILE A 81 0.29 -10.84 1.09
C ILE A 81 -0.91 -10.99 2.01
N ASP A 82 -1.90 -10.11 1.82
CA ASP A 82 -3.07 -10.03 2.68
C ASP A 82 -4.28 -9.51 1.89
N VAL A 83 -5.46 -9.97 2.29
CA VAL A 83 -6.75 -9.53 1.74
C VAL A 83 -7.62 -9.08 2.91
N SER A 84 -7.88 -7.78 2.99
CA SER A 84 -8.69 -7.23 4.08
C SER A 84 -10.18 -7.57 3.94
N ASP A 85 -10.90 -7.51 5.06
CA ASP A 85 -12.36 -7.63 5.07
C ASP A 85 -13.02 -6.54 4.23
N ILE A 86 -14.17 -6.89 3.61
CA ILE A 86 -15.00 -5.93 2.89
C ILE A 86 -15.60 -4.95 3.90
N ARG A 87 -15.35 -3.66 3.69
CA ARG A 87 -15.97 -2.58 4.45
C ARG A 87 -17.07 -1.93 3.63
N GLU A 88 -18.28 -1.94 4.17
CA GLU A 88 -19.41 -1.24 3.59
C GLU A 88 -19.54 0.16 4.21
N PHE A 89 -19.96 1.13 3.41
CA PHE A 89 -20.19 2.50 3.85
C PHE A 89 -21.39 3.09 3.12
N GLU A 90 -22.07 4.05 3.74
CA GLU A 90 -23.15 4.81 3.11
C GLU A 90 -22.64 6.20 2.73
N ARG A 91 -22.87 6.60 1.48
CA ARG A 91 -22.43 7.88 0.94
C ARG A 91 -23.49 8.42 -0.01
N ASN A 92 -24.04 9.60 0.30
CA ASN A 92 -25.13 10.23 -0.46
C ASN A 92 -26.37 9.34 -0.65
N GLY A 93 -26.71 8.52 0.35
CA GLY A 93 -27.84 7.57 0.29
C GLY A 93 -27.59 6.36 -0.63
N GLN A 94 -26.36 6.17 -1.10
CA GLN A 94 -25.93 4.95 -1.80
C GLN A 94 -24.97 4.16 -0.92
N THR A 95 -25.13 2.84 -0.91
CA THR A 95 -24.19 1.93 -0.27
C THR A 95 -23.01 1.69 -1.19
N GLY A 96 -21.80 1.95 -0.69
CA GLY A 96 -20.55 1.60 -1.35
C GLY A 96 -19.79 0.54 -0.55
N SER A 97 -18.84 -0.11 -1.21
CA SER A 97 -17.97 -1.10 -0.58
C SER A 97 -16.52 -0.85 -0.95
N VAL A 98 -15.62 -1.19 -0.05
CA VAL A 98 -14.18 -1.14 -0.28
C VAL A 98 -13.50 -2.37 0.30
N LEU A 99 -12.56 -2.92 -0.45
CA LEU A 99 -11.65 -3.97 -0.01
C LEU A 99 -10.24 -3.61 -0.48
N ASN A 100 -9.26 -3.87 0.39
CA ASN A 100 -7.85 -3.67 0.09
C ASN A 100 -7.13 -5.02 -0.02
N ILE A 101 -6.24 -5.12 -1.00
CA ILE A 101 -5.29 -6.23 -1.15
C ILE A 101 -3.89 -5.66 -0.97
N LEU A 102 -3.08 -6.28 -0.12
CA LEU A 102 -1.67 -5.95 0.01
C LEU A 102 -0.88 -6.80 -0.98
N LEU A 103 -0.29 -6.14 -1.97
CA LEU A 103 0.55 -6.79 -2.98
C LEU A 103 2.02 -6.60 -2.66
N GLY A 104 2.82 -7.62 -2.92
CA GLY A 104 4.25 -7.60 -2.70
C GLY A 104 5.06 -8.19 -3.85
N ASP A 105 6.26 -7.67 -4.04
CA ASP A 105 7.29 -8.22 -4.94
C ASP A 105 8.64 -8.22 -4.22
N GLU A 106 9.72 -8.58 -4.91
CA GLU A 106 11.06 -8.61 -4.30
C GLU A 106 11.59 -7.21 -3.90
N THR A 107 10.91 -6.14 -4.31
CA THR A 107 11.32 -4.75 -4.17
C THR A 107 10.49 -3.95 -3.17
N GLY A 108 9.28 -4.38 -2.82
CA GLY A 108 8.44 -3.69 -1.85
C GLY A 108 7.01 -4.22 -1.76
N VAL A 109 6.15 -3.43 -1.10
CA VAL A 109 4.72 -3.69 -0.98
C VAL A 109 3.88 -2.47 -1.35
N VAL A 110 2.68 -2.70 -1.88
CA VAL A 110 1.72 -1.65 -2.23
C VAL A 110 0.30 -2.11 -1.94
N ARG A 111 -0.53 -1.19 -1.44
CA ARG A 111 -1.97 -1.44 -1.28
C ARG A 111 -2.67 -1.26 -2.63
N LEU A 112 -3.42 -2.27 -3.04
CA LEU A 112 -4.42 -2.17 -4.10
C LEU A 112 -5.80 -1.98 -3.46
N SER A 113 -6.47 -0.87 -3.79
CA SER A 113 -7.79 -0.56 -3.24
C SER A 113 -8.88 -0.72 -4.29
N LEU A 114 -9.82 -1.61 -4.00
CA LEU A 114 -10.91 -2.07 -4.87
C LEU A 114 -12.23 -1.57 -4.33
N TRP A 115 -13.03 -0.92 -5.18
CA TRP A 115 -14.22 -0.19 -4.79
C TRP A 115 -15.45 -0.66 -5.56
N ASN A 116 -16.57 -0.76 -4.84
CA ASN A 116 -17.88 -1.13 -5.38
C ASN A 116 -17.79 -2.43 -6.20
N ASP A 117 -18.08 -2.36 -7.50
CA ASP A 117 -18.06 -3.50 -8.41
C ASP A 117 -16.67 -4.17 -8.51
N GLU A 118 -15.59 -3.43 -8.27
CA GLU A 118 -14.23 -4.01 -8.25
C GLU A 118 -14.03 -4.99 -7.08
N VAL A 119 -14.82 -4.88 -6.01
CA VAL A 119 -14.77 -5.81 -4.85
C VAL A 119 -15.30 -7.18 -5.26
N SER A 120 -16.31 -7.24 -6.13
CA SER A 120 -16.88 -8.50 -6.62
C SER A 120 -15.85 -9.33 -7.39
N LEU A 121 -14.93 -8.68 -8.11
CA LEU A 121 -13.84 -9.36 -8.84
C LEU A 121 -12.97 -10.22 -7.93
N VAL A 122 -12.74 -9.81 -6.68
CA VAL A 122 -11.92 -10.56 -5.72
C VAL A 122 -12.59 -11.88 -5.33
N LYS A 123 -13.90 -11.84 -5.13
CA LYS A 123 -14.71 -13.02 -4.83
C LYS A 123 -14.80 -13.95 -6.04
N GLU A 124 -15.04 -13.40 -7.23
CA GLU A 124 -15.14 -14.17 -8.48
C GLU A 124 -13.85 -14.89 -8.84
N LEU A 125 -12.71 -14.22 -8.64
CA LEU A 125 -11.39 -14.80 -8.89
C LEU A 125 -10.87 -15.66 -7.73
N ASP A 126 -11.58 -15.74 -6.60
CA ASP A 126 -11.15 -16.45 -5.38
C ASP A 126 -9.70 -16.08 -4.97
N ILE A 127 -9.44 -14.77 -4.89
CA ILE A 127 -8.10 -14.25 -4.54
C ILE A 127 -7.85 -14.43 -3.04
N LYS A 128 -6.72 -15.06 -2.71
CA LYS A 128 -6.28 -15.45 -1.38
C LYS A 128 -4.80 -15.08 -1.17
N PRO A 129 -4.32 -15.01 0.08
CA PRO A 129 -2.88 -14.94 0.36
C PRO A 129 -2.09 -16.00 -0.42
N ASP A 130 -0.86 -15.66 -0.81
CA ASP A 130 0.05 -16.41 -1.68
C ASP A 130 -0.32 -16.53 -3.16
N ASP A 131 -1.52 -16.13 -3.57
CA ASP A 131 -1.83 -16.01 -4.99
C ASP A 131 -0.94 -14.97 -5.68
N VAL A 132 -0.57 -15.23 -6.93
CA VAL A 132 0.08 -14.22 -7.77
C VAL A 132 -0.97 -13.57 -8.65
N VAL A 133 -1.03 -12.24 -8.59
CA VAL A 133 -1.96 -11.46 -9.41
C VAL A 133 -1.20 -10.48 -10.29
N LYS A 134 -1.77 -10.26 -11.47
CA LYS A 134 -1.31 -9.25 -12.41
C LYS A 134 -2.33 -8.13 -12.49
N ILE A 135 -1.83 -6.93 -12.28
CA ILE A 135 -2.57 -5.70 -12.49
C ILE A 135 -2.20 -5.16 -13.87
N THR A 136 -3.22 -4.84 -14.66
CA THR A 136 -3.04 -4.15 -15.94
C THR A 136 -3.82 -2.87 -15.96
N ARG A 137 -3.22 -1.83 -16.55
CA ARG A 137 -3.79 -0.48 -16.69
C ARG A 137 -4.25 0.15 -15.36
N GLY A 138 -3.60 -0.21 -14.25
CA GLY A 138 -3.84 0.44 -12.96
C GLY A 138 -3.29 1.87 -12.93
N PHE A 139 -3.57 2.61 -11.86
CA PHE A 139 -2.98 3.93 -11.63
C PHE A 139 -2.64 4.14 -10.16
N VAL A 140 -1.64 4.98 -9.91
CA VAL A 140 -1.12 5.27 -8.57
C VAL A 140 -1.64 6.62 -8.08
N ARG A 141 -2.13 6.64 -6.85
CA ARG A 141 -2.50 7.87 -6.12
C ARG A 141 -1.98 7.82 -4.70
N LEU A 142 -2.13 8.91 -3.98
CA LEU A 142 -1.98 8.91 -2.53
C LEU A 142 -3.32 8.60 -1.86
N ASP A 143 -3.27 7.76 -0.83
CA ASP A 143 -4.39 7.60 0.09
C ASP A 143 -4.58 8.86 0.96
N ASN A 144 -5.63 8.86 1.76
CA ASN A 144 -5.95 9.95 2.70
C ASN A 144 -4.90 10.16 3.80
N ARG A 145 -3.88 9.29 3.90
CA ARG A 145 -2.76 9.37 4.84
C ARG A 145 -1.43 9.67 4.12
N GLY A 146 -1.44 9.92 2.81
CA GLY A 146 -0.24 10.22 2.03
C GLY A 146 0.61 9.00 1.66
N ASN A 147 0.07 7.79 1.73
CA ASN A 147 0.74 6.57 1.25
C ASN A 147 0.40 6.31 -0.21
N LEU A 148 1.33 5.74 -0.98
CA LEU A 148 1.04 5.28 -2.33
C LEU A 148 0.00 4.14 -2.28
N GLU A 149 -1.01 4.29 -3.13
CA GLU A 149 -2.11 3.35 -3.31
C GLU A 149 -2.26 3.07 -4.81
N LEU A 150 -2.38 1.80 -5.16
CA LEU A 150 -2.71 1.34 -6.50
C LEU A 150 -4.24 1.21 -6.62
N ARG A 151 -4.77 1.62 -7.76
CA ARG A 151 -6.20 1.58 -8.09
C ARG A 151 -6.40 0.90 -9.44
N LEU A 152 -7.48 0.14 -9.60
CA LEU A 152 -7.86 -0.44 -10.90
C LEU A 152 -8.49 0.62 -11.82
N GLY A 153 -9.64 1.19 -11.45
CA GLY A 153 -10.39 2.07 -12.34
C GLY A 153 -10.84 1.36 -13.61
N ARG A 154 -10.18 1.65 -14.76
CA ARG A 154 -10.42 0.92 -16.03
C ARG A 154 -9.46 -0.26 -16.23
N GLY A 155 -8.62 -0.51 -15.24
CA GLY A 155 -7.68 -1.62 -15.21
C GLY A 155 -8.33 -2.96 -14.93
N ARG A 156 -7.51 -4.01 -14.91
CA ARG A 156 -7.94 -5.38 -14.63
C ARG A 156 -6.99 -6.02 -13.64
N ILE A 157 -7.53 -6.94 -12.87
CA ILE A 157 -6.79 -7.88 -12.02
C ILE A 157 -7.02 -9.29 -12.57
N GLU A 158 -5.95 -10.06 -12.70
CA GLU A 158 -5.98 -11.44 -13.21
C GLU A 158 -5.10 -12.30 -12.29
N LYS A 159 -5.56 -13.49 -11.90
CA LYS A 159 -4.67 -14.49 -11.27
C LYS A 159 -3.73 -15.03 -12.34
N VAL A 160 -2.48 -15.26 -11.95
CA VAL A 160 -1.43 -15.76 -12.84
C VAL A 160 -0.88 -17.05 -12.26
N ASP A 161 -0.99 -18.13 -13.04
CA ASP A 161 -0.50 -19.46 -12.67
C ASP A 161 0.95 -19.72 -13.12
N GLU A 162 1.53 -18.81 -13.92
CA GLU A 162 2.93 -18.93 -14.37
C GLU A 162 3.89 -18.86 -13.18
N VAL A 163 5.02 -19.58 -13.31
CA VAL A 163 6.14 -19.61 -12.36
C VAL A 163 6.81 -18.23 -12.31
N VAL A 164 6.14 -17.24 -11.73
CA VAL A 164 6.75 -15.98 -11.32
C VAL A 164 7.47 -16.30 -10.02
N ASN A 165 8.81 -16.32 -10.06
CA ASN A 165 9.64 -16.57 -8.90
C ASN A 165 9.60 -15.36 -7.94
N LEU A 166 8.48 -15.21 -7.24
CA LEU A 166 8.32 -14.29 -6.12
C LEU A 166 8.52 -15.06 -4.81
N PRO A 167 9.18 -14.46 -3.80
CA PRO A 167 9.28 -15.06 -2.47
C PRO A 167 7.90 -15.38 -1.88
N GLU A 168 7.83 -16.22 -0.85
CA GLU A 168 6.58 -16.51 -0.13
C GLU A 168 5.97 -15.24 0.47
N SER A 169 4.63 -15.17 0.54
CA SER A 169 3.91 -14.00 1.05
C SER A 169 4.43 -13.58 2.44
N SER A 170 4.70 -14.57 3.29
CA SER A 170 5.26 -14.43 4.63
C SER A 170 6.66 -13.82 4.65
N GLN A 171 7.52 -14.15 3.69
CA GLN A 171 8.87 -13.58 3.58
C GLN A 171 8.83 -12.13 3.08
N ILE A 172 7.95 -11.84 2.10
CA ILE A 172 7.76 -10.47 1.62
C ILE A 172 7.15 -9.61 2.74
N ALA A 173 6.19 -10.16 3.49
CA ALA A 173 5.62 -9.54 4.68
C ALA A 173 6.71 -9.25 5.73
N GLN A 174 7.48 -10.25 6.16
CA GLN A 174 8.57 -10.05 7.12
C GLN A 174 9.61 -9.04 6.65
N LYS A 175 9.86 -8.92 5.34
CA LYS A 175 10.87 -7.99 4.81
C LYS A 175 10.36 -6.55 4.64
N PHE A 176 9.10 -6.38 4.24
CA PHE A 176 8.57 -5.10 3.77
C PHE A 176 7.32 -4.61 4.51
N THR A 177 6.63 -5.49 5.25
CA THR A 177 5.49 -5.14 6.11
C THR A 177 5.81 -5.24 7.59
N ALA A 178 6.88 -5.96 7.97
CA ALA A 178 7.42 -5.88 9.31
C ALA A 178 7.88 -4.46 9.56
N VAL A 179 7.03 -3.73 10.28
CA VAL A 179 7.36 -2.41 10.77
C VAL A 179 8.57 -2.62 11.68
N LYS A 180 9.74 -2.17 11.22
CA LYS A 180 10.94 -2.27 12.04
C LYS A 180 10.79 -1.26 13.17
N ARG A 181 11.04 -1.75 14.38
CA ARG A 181 11.21 -0.86 15.52
C ARG A 181 12.44 0.00 15.29
N LYS A 182 12.31 1.30 15.50
CA LYS A 182 13.39 2.28 15.40
C LYS A 182 13.32 3.24 16.58
N GLU A 183 14.49 3.69 17.00
CA GLU A 183 14.64 4.83 17.91
C GLU A 183 14.34 6.13 17.15
N ILE A 184 13.81 7.13 17.84
CA ILE A 184 13.44 8.43 17.26
C ILE A 184 14.64 9.10 16.61
N LYS A 185 15.83 8.98 17.21
CA LYS A 185 17.07 9.56 16.67
C LYS A 185 17.44 9.01 15.27
N ASP A 186 16.99 7.80 14.93
CA ASP A 186 17.34 7.10 13.69
C ASP A 186 16.26 7.22 12.60
N LEU A 187 15.16 7.92 12.90
CA LEU A 187 14.07 8.15 11.95
C LEU A 187 14.49 9.08 10.82
N LYS A 188 14.11 8.72 9.59
CA LYS A 188 14.36 9.49 8.37
C LYS A 188 13.05 9.75 7.63
N GLU A 189 13.04 10.82 6.84
CA GLU A 189 11.90 11.11 5.97
C GLU A 189 11.56 9.91 5.07
N GLY A 190 10.28 9.54 5.03
CA GLY A 190 9.78 8.39 4.26
C GLY A 190 9.80 7.07 5.02
N ASP A 191 10.41 6.99 6.20
CA ASP A 191 10.38 5.78 7.03
C ASP A 191 8.94 5.42 7.40
N TYR A 192 8.65 4.12 7.39
CA TYR A 192 7.49 3.54 8.05
C TYR A 192 8.00 2.67 9.20
N ALA A 193 7.82 3.14 10.44
CA ALA A 193 8.50 2.59 11.60
C ALA A 193 7.58 2.45 12.81
N GLU A 194 7.99 1.57 13.72
CA GLU A 194 7.39 1.37 15.03
C GLU A 194 8.29 2.08 16.03
N VAL A 195 7.68 2.92 16.85
CA VAL A 195 8.37 3.67 17.90
C VAL A 195 7.67 3.38 19.21
N ARG A 196 8.44 2.95 20.20
CA ARG A 196 7.99 2.88 21.59
C ARG A 196 8.36 4.20 22.25
N ALA A 197 7.36 5.00 22.63
CA ALA A 197 7.62 6.32 23.20
C ALA A 197 6.53 6.78 24.15
N ALA A 198 6.89 7.67 25.08
CA ALA A 198 5.97 8.36 25.96
C ALA A 198 5.36 9.58 25.26
N LEU A 199 4.04 9.77 25.37
CA LEU A 199 3.38 11.00 24.93
C LEU A 199 3.61 12.10 25.97
N VAL A 200 4.67 12.90 25.78
CA VAL A 200 5.12 13.90 26.76
C VAL A 200 4.39 15.24 26.65
N GLN A 201 3.81 15.54 25.49
CA GLN A 201 3.05 16.78 25.28
C GLN A 201 1.88 16.56 24.31
N VAL A 202 0.76 17.24 24.55
CA VAL A 202 -0.36 17.35 23.61
C VAL A 202 -0.64 18.81 23.30
N PHE A 203 -0.77 19.16 22.02
CA PHE A 203 -1.03 20.53 21.59
C PHE A 203 -2.52 20.86 21.70
N ARG A 204 -2.84 21.85 22.54
CA ARG A 204 -4.21 22.32 22.83
C ARG A 204 -4.73 23.28 21.75
N LYS A 205 -4.81 22.81 20.51
CA LYS A 205 -5.46 23.54 19.41
C LYS A 205 -6.84 22.96 19.15
N ASN A 206 -7.70 23.68 18.42
CA ASN A 206 -8.96 23.14 17.96
C ASN A 206 -8.71 21.81 17.19
N PRO A 207 -9.17 20.65 17.72
CA PRO A 207 -8.87 19.37 17.11
C PRO A 207 -9.81 19.06 15.94
N PHE A 208 -10.87 19.84 15.74
CA PHE A 208 -11.85 19.58 14.69
C PHE A 208 -11.39 20.17 13.36
N TYR A 209 -11.59 19.41 12.28
CA TYR A 209 -11.43 19.90 10.92
C TYR A 209 -12.59 19.45 10.04
N GLU A 210 -12.93 20.30 9.07
CA GLU A 210 -14.08 20.14 8.20
C GLU A 210 -13.76 19.20 7.04
N ILE A 211 -14.65 18.23 6.83
CA ILE A 211 -14.60 17.27 5.74
C ILE A 211 -15.90 17.25 4.96
N CYS A 212 -15.79 16.89 3.68
CA CYS A 212 -16.94 16.67 2.83
C CYS A 212 -17.71 15.44 3.34
N PRO A 213 -19.02 15.54 3.63
CA PRO A 213 -19.83 14.40 4.06
C PRO A 213 -19.92 13.32 2.97
N THR A 214 -19.76 13.73 1.71
CA THR A 214 -19.69 12.81 0.58
C THR A 214 -18.32 12.14 0.52
N CYS A 215 -17.23 12.86 0.24
CA CYS A 215 -15.93 12.22 -0.05
C CYS A 215 -14.96 12.05 1.11
N GLY A 216 -15.23 12.66 2.26
CA GLY A 216 -14.30 12.65 3.39
C GLY A 216 -13.01 13.43 3.16
N LEU A 217 -12.87 14.14 2.03
CA LEU A 217 -11.75 15.06 1.79
C LEU A 217 -11.95 16.33 2.62
N ARG A 218 -10.82 16.93 3.02
CA ARG A 218 -10.80 18.20 3.72
C ARG A 218 -11.43 19.30 2.85
N LEU A 219 -12.32 20.08 3.45
CA LEU A 219 -12.99 21.19 2.77
C LEU A 219 -12.10 22.42 2.78
N ALA A 220 -12.16 23.19 1.70
CA ALA A 220 -11.63 24.55 1.66
C ALA A 220 -12.72 25.52 2.13
N GLN A 221 -12.32 26.55 2.87
CA GLN A 221 -13.22 27.63 3.25
C GLN A 221 -13.06 28.77 2.24
N ASP A 222 -14.15 29.14 1.56
CA ASP A 222 -14.22 30.36 0.76
C ASP A 222 -15.32 31.26 1.33
N LYS A 223 -14.91 32.37 1.95
CA LYS A 223 -15.78 33.25 2.74
C LYS A 223 -16.54 32.47 3.83
N GLU A 224 -17.86 32.32 3.68
CA GLU A 224 -18.75 31.58 4.60
C GLU A 224 -19.19 30.21 4.05
N LYS A 225 -18.65 29.79 2.90
CA LYS A 225 -19.05 28.55 2.23
C LYS A 225 -17.93 27.53 2.28
N TRP A 226 -18.30 26.27 2.50
CA TRP A 226 -17.37 25.14 2.48
C TRP A 226 -17.39 24.47 1.11
N ILE A 227 -16.23 24.42 0.46
CA ILE A 227 -16.09 23.93 -0.90
C ILE A 227 -15.27 22.64 -0.89
N CYS A 228 -15.88 21.59 -1.43
CA CYS A 228 -15.21 20.36 -1.82
C CYS A 228 -14.70 20.48 -3.25
N LYS A 229 -13.45 20.08 -3.50
CA LYS A 229 -12.86 20.04 -4.85
C LYS A 229 -13.65 19.17 -5.83
N GLU A 230 -14.35 18.16 -5.34
CA GLU A 230 -15.10 17.20 -6.17
C GLU A 230 -16.61 17.47 -6.18
N HIS A 231 -17.19 17.93 -5.07
CA HIS A 231 -18.64 18.02 -4.89
C HIS A 231 -19.16 19.46 -4.78
N GLY A 232 -18.29 20.46 -4.94
CA GLY A 232 -18.68 21.87 -4.86
C GLY A 232 -19.06 22.29 -3.44
N GLU A 233 -20.06 23.15 -3.31
CA GLU A 233 -20.55 23.67 -2.03
C GLU A 233 -21.27 22.57 -1.24
N VAL A 234 -20.80 22.29 -0.02
CA VAL A 234 -21.38 21.26 0.85
C VAL A 234 -21.45 21.73 2.30
N LYS A 235 -22.42 21.21 3.07
CA LYS A 235 -22.43 21.38 4.52
C LYS A 235 -21.33 20.49 5.14
N PRO A 236 -20.44 21.02 5.98
CA PRO A 236 -19.31 20.26 6.50
C PRO A 236 -19.77 19.18 7.49
N ASP A 237 -19.13 18.02 7.40
CA ASP A 237 -19.02 17.09 8.52
C ASP A 237 -17.63 17.26 9.17
N TYR A 238 -17.39 16.62 10.31
CA TYR A 238 -16.22 16.88 11.13
C TYR A 238 -15.43 15.64 11.47
N GLN A 239 -14.12 15.80 11.47
CA GLN A 239 -13.16 14.81 11.93
C GLN A 239 -12.22 15.44 12.95
N VAL A 240 -11.52 14.58 13.69
CA VAL A 240 -10.59 15.01 14.73
C VAL A 240 -9.15 14.73 14.36
N VAL A 241 -8.28 15.65 14.77
CA VAL A 241 -6.84 15.52 14.72
C VAL A 241 -6.27 15.96 16.07
N ILE A 242 -5.49 15.08 16.69
CA ILE A 242 -4.73 15.38 17.90
C ILE A 242 -3.26 15.27 17.54
N SER A 243 -2.48 16.27 17.94
CA SER A 243 -1.03 16.24 17.73
C SER A 243 -0.31 16.54 19.03
N GLY A 244 0.88 15.99 19.17
CA GLY A 244 1.67 16.07 20.38
C GLY A 244 3.15 15.82 20.11
N VAL A 245 3.91 15.65 21.19
CA VAL A 245 5.32 15.28 21.16
C VAL A 245 5.46 13.95 21.87
N ILE A 246 6.16 13.03 21.23
CA ILE A 246 6.56 11.75 21.82
C ILE A 246 8.06 11.74 22.05
N ASP A 247 8.50 11.07 23.10
CA ASP A 247 9.89 10.95 23.53
C ASP A 247 10.18 9.49 23.92
N ASP A 248 11.27 8.93 23.39
CA ASP A 248 11.71 7.55 23.66
C ASP A 248 13.04 7.48 24.45
N GLY A 249 13.51 8.63 24.95
CA GLY A 249 14.79 8.79 25.62
C GLY A 249 15.98 9.00 24.68
N THR A 250 15.83 8.75 23.38
CA THR A 250 16.87 8.93 22.36
C THR A 250 16.68 10.21 21.57
N GLY A 251 15.43 10.66 21.48
CA GLY A 251 15.02 11.92 20.88
C GLY A 251 13.54 12.17 21.09
N ASN A 252 13.05 13.27 20.56
CA ASN A 252 11.64 13.58 20.51
C ASN A 252 11.20 13.93 19.09
N ILE A 253 9.95 13.61 18.77
CA ILE A 253 9.36 13.92 17.47
C ILE A 253 7.90 14.32 17.64
N ARG A 254 7.45 15.25 16.79
CA ARG A 254 6.03 15.60 16.72
C ARG A 254 5.26 14.44 16.11
N VAL A 255 4.20 14.00 16.76
CA VAL A 255 3.30 12.96 16.28
C VAL A 255 1.91 13.53 15.98
N VAL A 256 1.25 13.00 14.94
CA VAL A 256 -0.09 13.40 14.52
C VAL A 256 -1.01 12.19 14.43
N PHE A 257 -2.10 12.23 15.19
CA PHE A 257 -3.15 11.21 15.23
C PHE A 257 -4.41 11.73 14.55
N PHE A 258 -4.90 11.01 13.54
CA PHE A 258 -6.09 11.37 12.78
C PHE A 258 -7.27 10.45 13.13
N ARG A 259 -8.48 11.01 13.08
CA ARG A 259 -9.76 10.27 13.08
C ARG A 259 -9.88 9.32 14.28
N ASN A 260 -10.06 8.03 14.03
CA ASN A 260 -10.23 6.99 15.03
C ASN A 260 -9.04 6.87 15.99
N LEU A 261 -7.82 7.19 15.56
CA LEU A 261 -6.66 7.19 16.48
C LEU A 261 -6.75 8.32 17.50
N ALA A 262 -7.23 9.50 17.06
CA ALA A 262 -7.47 10.63 17.96
C ALA A 262 -8.64 10.35 18.90
N GLU A 263 -9.72 9.71 18.44
CA GLU A 263 -10.82 9.25 19.32
C GLU A 263 -10.32 8.25 20.37
N LYS A 264 -9.52 7.26 19.95
CA LYS A 264 -8.91 6.27 20.86
C LYS A 264 -8.03 6.94 21.91
N LEU A 265 -7.21 7.91 21.50
CA LEU A 265 -6.33 8.66 22.40
C LEU A 265 -7.11 9.55 23.38
N ALA A 266 -8.22 10.12 22.92
CA ALA A 266 -9.10 10.96 23.75
C ALA A 266 -10.07 10.15 24.63
N GLY A 267 -10.22 8.84 24.39
CA GLY A 267 -11.20 7.98 25.07
C GLY A 267 -12.66 8.38 24.82
N LYS A 268 -12.92 9.17 23.76
CA LYS A 268 -14.23 9.77 23.46
C LYS A 268 -14.49 9.74 21.96
N THR A 269 -15.75 9.59 21.58
CA THR A 269 -16.18 9.69 20.18
C THR A 269 -16.21 11.15 19.71
N ILE A 270 -16.13 11.38 18.40
CA ILE A 270 -16.25 12.72 17.78
C ILE A 270 -17.52 13.44 18.25
N LYS A 271 -18.64 12.72 18.35
CA LYS A 271 -19.93 13.28 18.78
C LYS A 271 -19.88 13.80 20.22
N GLU A 272 -19.25 13.05 21.12
CA GLU A 272 -19.08 13.45 22.53
C GLU A 272 -18.15 14.65 22.65
N MET A 273 -17.00 14.61 21.97
CA MET A 273 -16.04 15.70 21.95
C MET A 273 -16.67 17.00 21.42
N ARG A 274 -17.47 16.92 20.35
CA ARG A 274 -18.19 18.08 19.80
C ARG A 274 -19.17 18.68 20.81
N LYS A 275 -19.99 17.84 21.43
CA LYS A 275 -20.98 18.26 22.42
C LYS A 275 -20.33 18.93 23.63
N GLU A 276 -19.16 18.46 24.06
CA GLU A 276 -18.42 19.04 25.17
C GLU A 276 -17.77 20.38 24.81
N ALA A 277 -17.15 20.47 23.64
CA ALA A 277 -16.57 21.71 23.13
C ALA A 277 -17.62 22.81 22.91
N GLU A 278 -18.81 22.46 22.40
CA GLU A 278 -19.93 23.40 22.22
C GLU A 278 -20.48 23.91 23.55
N LYS A 279 -20.61 23.05 24.57
CA LYS A 279 -21.15 23.42 25.88
C LYS A 279 -20.30 24.46 26.60
N LYS A 280 -18.97 24.38 26.49
CA LYS A 280 -18.05 25.28 27.18
C LYS A 280 -17.51 26.40 26.27
N ALA A 281 -17.90 26.43 25.00
CA ALA A 281 -17.40 27.35 23.98
C ALA A 281 -15.86 27.42 23.87
N ASP A 282 -15.17 26.35 24.32
CA ASP A 282 -13.72 26.24 24.32
C ASP A 282 -13.31 24.80 24.00
N SER A 283 -12.57 24.62 22.90
CA SER A 283 -12.04 23.32 22.48
C SER A 283 -10.91 22.82 23.37
N SER A 284 -10.27 23.70 24.15
CA SER A 284 -9.15 23.36 25.03
C SER A 284 -9.56 22.41 26.15
N VAL A 285 -10.84 22.43 26.50
CA VAL A 285 -11.49 21.52 27.47
C VAL A 285 -11.24 20.06 27.12
N LEU A 286 -11.16 19.73 25.84
CA LEU A 286 -10.93 18.35 25.39
C LEU A 286 -9.57 17.80 25.84
N PHE A 287 -8.67 18.68 26.28
CA PHE A 287 -7.35 18.34 26.79
C PHE A 287 -7.23 18.54 28.30
N GLU A 288 -8.32 18.91 28.99
CA GLU A 288 -8.40 18.87 30.46
C GLU A 288 -8.39 17.40 30.90
N ASN A 289 -7.44 17.00 31.75
CA ASN A 289 -7.27 15.61 32.21
C ASN A 289 -7.11 14.60 31.06
N PHE A 290 -6.30 14.93 30.04
CA PHE A 290 -6.01 14.04 28.94
C PHE A 290 -5.26 12.80 29.41
N GLU A 291 -5.97 11.69 29.66
CA GLU A 291 -5.43 10.49 30.31
C GLU A 291 -4.29 9.82 29.55
N ALA A 292 -4.17 10.08 28.25
CA ALA A 292 -3.08 9.56 27.44
C ALA A 292 -1.76 10.33 27.61
N LEU A 293 -1.80 11.54 28.17
CA LEU A 293 -0.59 12.32 28.44
C LEU A 293 0.25 11.62 29.54
N GLY A 294 1.54 11.46 29.27
CA GLY A 294 2.50 10.81 30.17
C GLY A 294 2.51 9.28 30.11
N LYS A 295 1.65 8.66 29.29
CA LYS A 295 1.66 7.20 29.06
C LYS A 295 2.62 6.84 27.92
N GLU A 296 3.21 5.66 28.02
CA GLU A 296 3.98 5.04 26.93
C GLU A 296 3.10 4.22 26.00
N TYR A 297 3.41 4.29 24.71
CA TYR A 297 2.68 3.61 23.65
C TYR A 297 3.63 2.99 22.63
N ILE A 298 3.15 1.95 21.94
CA ILE A 298 3.72 1.48 20.69
C ILE A 298 2.99 2.19 19.55
N ILE A 299 3.70 3.04 18.82
CA ILE A 299 3.14 3.86 17.75
C ILE A 299 3.77 3.41 16.43
N THR A 300 2.93 3.02 15.47
CA THR A 300 3.41 2.79 14.09
C THR A 300 2.98 3.95 13.22
N GLY A 301 3.87 4.43 12.37
CA GLY A 301 3.58 5.60 11.56
C GLY A 301 4.59 5.86 10.46
N ARG A 302 4.20 6.74 9.54
CA ARG A 302 5.07 7.24 8.49
C ARG A 302 5.73 8.54 8.92
N VAL A 303 7.04 8.63 8.77
CA VAL A 303 7.80 9.85 8.99
C VAL A 303 7.70 10.74 7.76
N LYS A 304 7.17 11.95 7.92
CA LYS A 304 7.04 12.95 6.86
C LYS A 304 7.76 14.22 7.29
N LYS A 305 8.46 14.89 6.37
CA LYS A 305 8.95 16.25 6.62
C LYS A 305 7.81 17.25 6.48
N ASN A 306 7.64 18.10 7.49
CA ASN A 306 6.68 19.20 7.44
C ASN A 306 7.17 20.27 6.45
N GLU A 307 6.33 20.61 5.47
CA GLU A 307 6.67 21.56 4.41
C GLU A 307 6.88 23.00 4.90
N ILE A 308 6.34 23.35 6.07
CA ILE A 308 6.44 24.70 6.65
C ILE A 308 7.60 24.79 7.63
N THR A 309 7.71 23.84 8.56
CA THR A 309 8.70 23.90 9.65
C THR A 309 10.00 23.19 9.32
N GLU A 310 10.07 22.47 8.21
CA GLU A 310 11.17 21.58 7.79
C GLU A 310 11.54 20.44 8.77
N ASN A 311 10.90 20.39 9.94
CA ASN A 311 11.06 19.30 10.91
C ASN A 311 10.36 18.01 10.46
N LEU A 312 10.90 16.88 10.92
CA LEU A 312 10.25 15.58 10.77
C LEU A 312 9.04 15.45 11.71
N GLU A 313 7.99 14.81 11.22
CA GLU A 313 6.78 14.47 11.97
C GLU A 313 6.42 13.00 11.73
N LEU A 314 5.99 12.32 12.79
CA LEU A 314 5.44 10.98 12.70
C LEU A 314 3.92 11.07 12.48
N ILE A 315 3.46 10.68 11.29
CA ILE A 315 2.04 10.52 11.00
C ILE A 315 1.62 9.14 11.48
N ALA A 316 0.88 9.08 12.58
CA ALA A 316 0.50 7.82 13.20
C ALA A 316 -0.51 7.06 12.32
N ASN A 317 -0.23 5.78 12.11
CA ASN A 317 -1.09 4.84 11.41
C ASN A 317 -1.81 3.89 12.38
N ASP A 318 -1.16 3.55 13.49
CA ASP A 318 -1.69 2.75 14.58
C ASP A 318 -1.07 3.17 15.93
N ILE A 319 -1.79 2.88 17.02
CA ILE A 319 -1.33 3.10 18.40
C ILE A 319 -1.83 1.97 19.30
N LYS A 320 -0.92 1.38 20.08
CA LYS A 320 -1.21 0.31 21.03
C LYS A 320 -0.66 0.65 22.41
N ASP A 321 -1.39 0.24 23.43
CA ASP A 321 -0.86 0.20 24.79
C ASP A 321 0.27 -0.81 24.88
N ILE A 322 1.22 -0.56 25.78
CA ILE A 322 2.31 -1.49 26.03
C ILE A 322 1.79 -2.70 26.80
N ASN A 323 2.13 -3.90 26.31
CA ASN A 323 2.05 -5.13 27.08
C ASN A 323 3.43 -5.45 27.67
N PRO A 324 3.67 -5.29 28.98
CA PRO A 324 4.97 -5.48 29.58
C PRO A 324 5.56 -6.88 29.33
N ARG A 325 4.71 -7.90 29.25
CA ARG A 325 5.16 -9.28 29.03
C ARG A 325 5.71 -9.48 27.62
N GLU A 326 4.98 -9.03 26.61
CA GLU A 326 5.43 -9.09 25.21
C GLU A 326 6.71 -8.28 25.00
N GLU A 327 6.82 -7.11 25.64
CA GLU A 327 8.02 -6.30 25.58
C GLU A 327 9.24 -6.95 26.23
N CYS A 328 9.08 -7.60 27.38
CA CYS A 328 10.15 -8.38 27.99
C CYS A 328 10.60 -9.52 27.09
N GLU A 329 9.67 -10.25 26.47
CA GLU A 329 9.98 -11.33 25.55
C GLU A 329 10.74 -10.84 24.30
N ASN A 330 10.36 -9.67 23.76
CA ASN A 330 11.06 -9.06 22.64
C ASN A 330 12.48 -8.61 23.00
N LEU A 331 12.65 -7.99 24.17
CA LEU A 331 13.97 -7.59 24.68
C LEU A 331 14.90 -8.79 24.90
N ILE A 332 14.37 -9.90 25.41
CA ILE A 332 15.15 -11.13 25.59
C ILE A 332 15.65 -11.63 24.23
N LYS A 333 14.77 -11.72 23.22
CA LYS A 333 15.16 -12.14 21.86
C LYS A 333 16.23 -11.23 21.24
N GLU A 334 16.11 -9.92 21.45
CA GLU A 334 17.08 -8.95 20.96
C GLU A 334 18.45 -9.15 21.62
N LEU A 335 18.48 -9.35 22.95
CA LEU A 335 19.71 -9.64 23.69
C LEU A 335 20.35 -10.98 23.26
N GLU A 336 19.55 -12.02 23.05
CA GLU A 336 20.02 -13.31 22.55
C GLU A 336 20.67 -13.16 21.17
N SER A 337 20.06 -12.38 20.27
CA SER A 337 20.61 -12.14 18.92
C SER A 337 21.91 -11.33 18.89
N LEU A 338 22.24 -10.62 19.97
CA LEU A 338 23.51 -9.90 20.13
C LEU A 338 24.60 -10.76 20.77
N SER A 339 24.24 -11.92 21.29
CA SER A 339 25.14 -12.86 21.97
C SER A 339 25.66 -13.99 21.07
N GLU A 340 25.07 -14.16 19.89
CA GLU A 340 25.58 -14.96 18.76
C GLU A 340 26.48 -14.12 17.85
#